data_AF-A0A2M8P8V5-F1
#
_entry.id   AF-A0A2M8P8V5-F1
#
_cell.length_a   1.000
_cell.length_b   1.000
_cell.length_c   1.000
_cell.angle_alpha   90.00
_cell.angle_beta   90.00
_cell.angle_gamma   90.00
#
_symmetry.space_group_name_H-M   'P 1'
#
loop_
_entity.id
_entity.type
_entity.pdbx_description
1 polymer ?
#
loop_
_entity_poly.entity_id
_entity_poly.type
_entity_poly.pdbx_seq_one_letter_code
_entity_poly.pdbx_strand_id
1 'polypeptide(L)'
;DDPVPEDGRERLQTQADRELFDDTTKCILCACCTTSCPSFWATGHYVGPAAIVQAHRFIFDTRDQAGKERLNILSEPNGVWRCRTIFNCTPACPREIEVTKAIGEVKLAIRKGTTKGVIQPHEIA
;
A
#
# COMPACT_ATOMS: atom_id res chain seq x y z
N ASP A 1 16.09 -14.18 -5.28
CA ASP A 1 16.80 -12.95 -5.68
C ASP A 1 16.84 -12.85 -7.19
N ASP A 2 16.33 -11.75 -7.73
CA ASP A 2 16.38 -11.50 -9.17
C ASP A 2 17.79 -11.16 -9.63
N PRO A 3 18.22 -11.67 -10.79
CA PRO A 3 19.52 -11.33 -11.34
C PRO A 3 19.62 -9.81 -11.59
N VAL A 4 20.84 -9.29 -11.42
CA VAL A 4 21.18 -7.91 -11.80
C VAL A 4 21.04 -7.78 -13.32
N PRO A 5 20.53 -6.66 -13.86
CA PRO A 5 20.51 -6.41 -15.30
C PRO A 5 21.87 -6.68 -15.97
N GLU A 6 21.87 -7.31 -17.14
CA GLU A 6 23.10 -7.73 -17.85
C GLU A 6 24.02 -6.55 -18.21
N ASP A 7 23.44 -5.36 -18.40
CA ASP A 7 24.16 -4.12 -18.68
C ASP A 7 24.80 -3.49 -17.42
N GLY A 8 24.57 -4.07 -16.24
CA GLY A 8 25.08 -3.59 -14.96
C GLY A 8 24.43 -2.30 -14.46
N ARG A 9 23.33 -1.85 -15.09
CA ARG A 9 22.65 -0.58 -14.77
C ARG A 9 21.46 -0.75 -13.84
N GLU A 10 20.82 0.37 -13.50
CA GLU A 10 19.58 0.41 -12.74
C GLU A 10 18.39 -0.25 -13.47
N ARG A 11 17.43 -0.79 -12.69
CA ARG A 11 16.14 -1.23 -13.25
C ARG A 11 15.29 -0.02 -13.63
N LEU A 12 14.99 0.10 -14.92
CA LEU A 12 14.23 1.23 -15.47
C LEU A 12 12.78 1.25 -14.97
N GLN A 13 12.26 2.44 -14.71
CA GLN A 13 10.87 2.70 -14.31
C GLN A 13 10.43 4.05 -14.87
N THR A 14 9.21 4.15 -15.39
CA THR A 14 8.68 5.42 -15.90
C THR A 14 8.26 6.34 -14.75
N GLN A 15 8.16 7.65 -15.00
CA GLN A 15 7.68 8.60 -14.00
C GLN A 15 6.23 8.27 -13.56
N ALA A 16 5.36 7.94 -14.53
CA ALA A 16 3.97 7.54 -14.25
C ALA A 16 3.88 6.29 -13.37
N ASP A 17 4.76 5.30 -13.57
CA ASP A 17 4.81 4.10 -12.71
C ASP A 17 5.29 4.43 -11.29
N ARG A 18 6.25 5.36 -11.18
CA ARG A 18 6.79 5.80 -9.90
C ARG A 18 5.77 6.58 -9.07
N GLU A 19 4.92 7.37 -9.72
CA GLU A 19 3.86 8.17 -9.09
C GLU A 19 2.80 7.31 -8.41
N LEU A 20 2.52 6.10 -8.93
CA LEU A 20 1.48 5.20 -8.39
C LEU A 20 1.65 4.87 -6.91
N PHE A 21 2.88 4.88 -6.39
CA PHE A 21 3.17 4.54 -5.01
C PHE A 21 3.92 5.63 -4.24
N ASP A 22 4.10 6.81 -4.84
CA ASP A 22 4.95 7.88 -4.28
C ASP A 22 4.51 8.32 -2.90
N ASP A 23 3.21 8.56 -2.71
CA ASP A 23 2.68 9.01 -1.43
C ASP A 23 3.00 8.02 -0.30
N THR A 24 2.84 6.73 -0.56
CA THR A 24 3.13 5.67 0.42
C THR A 24 4.62 5.49 0.72
N THR A 25 5.53 6.02 -0.10
CA THR A 25 6.97 6.03 0.21
C THR A 25 7.33 6.99 1.35
N LYS A 26 6.47 7.96 1.67
CA LYS A 26 6.71 8.99 2.69
C LYS A 26 6.57 8.47 4.13
N CYS A 27 6.14 7.21 4.31
CA CYS A 27 5.88 6.63 5.62
C CYS A 27 7.16 6.56 6.46
N ILE A 28 7.12 7.15 7.67
CA ILE A 28 8.24 7.16 8.63
C ILE A 28 8.11 6.10 9.73
N LEU A 29 7.18 5.15 9.58
CA LEU A 29 6.93 4.08 10.54
C LEU A 29 6.63 4.56 11.98
N CYS A 30 6.06 5.76 12.15
CA CYS A 30 5.75 6.34 13.46
C CYS A 30 4.55 5.70 14.19
N ALA A 31 3.82 4.80 13.53
CA ALA A 31 2.63 4.12 14.03
C ALA A 31 1.41 5.00 14.37
N CYS A 32 1.46 6.34 14.21
CA CYS A 32 0.34 7.24 14.52
C CYS A 32 -1.00 6.81 13.88
N CYS A 33 -0.98 6.37 12.62
CA CYS A 33 -2.17 5.89 11.93
C CYS A 33 -2.69 4.56 12.49
N THR A 34 -1.79 3.67 12.92
CA THR A 34 -2.14 2.36 13.51
C THR A 34 -2.73 2.56 14.89
N THR A 35 -2.10 3.40 15.71
CA THR A 35 -2.56 3.70 17.06
C THR A 35 -3.76 4.63 17.08
N SER A 36 -4.19 5.24 15.96
CA SER A 36 -5.45 5.99 15.85
C SER A 36 -6.64 5.14 15.41
N CYS A 37 -6.42 3.89 14.99
CA CYS A 37 -7.43 3.04 14.35
C CYS A 37 -8.24 2.18 15.35
N PRO A 38 -9.56 2.38 15.51
CA PRO A 38 -10.37 1.58 16.43
C PRO A 38 -10.43 0.09 16.05
N SER A 39 -10.39 -0.24 14.75
CA SER A 39 -10.37 -1.63 14.28
C SER A 39 -9.11 -2.39 14.73
N PHE A 40 -7.99 -1.67 14.89
CA PHE A 40 -6.74 -2.24 15.39
C PHE A 40 -6.84 -2.52 16.89
N TRP A 41 -7.33 -1.55 17.67
CA TRP A 41 -7.49 -1.70 19.13
C TRP A 41 -8.47 -2.81 19.52
N ALA A 42 -9.53 -3.00 18.72
CA ALA A 42 -10.63 -3.90 19.06
C ALA A 42 -10.32 -5.38 18.87
N THR A 43 -9.40 -5.75 17.97
CA THR A 43 -9.23 -7.15 17.55
C THR A 43 -7.84 -7.72 17.78
N GLY A 44 -6.81 -6.89 18.00
CA GLY A 44 -5.43 -7.29 18.27
C GLY A 44 -4.71 -8.02 17.10
N HIS A 45 -5.45 -8.57 16.14
CA HIS A 45 -4.93 -9.37 15.04
C HIS A 45 -4.97 -8.64 13.69
N TYR A 46 -5.64 -7.50 13.59
CA TYR A 46 -5.61 -6.69 12.36
C TYR A 46 -4.17 -6.22 12.08
N VAL A 47 -3.67 -6.44 10.86
CA VAL A 47 -2.32 -6.00 10.44
C VAL A 47 -2.08 -4.49 10.62
N GLY A 48 -3.15 -3.69 10.56
CA GLY A 48 -3.12 -2.26 10.78
C GLY A 48 -2.76 -1.42 9.54
N PRO A 49 -3.07 -0.12 9.57
CA PRO A 49 -2.91 0.78 8.44
C PRO A 49 -1.45 0.99 8.02
N ALA A 50 -0.50 1.14 8.95
CA ALA A 50 0.91 1.34 8.60
C ALA A 50 1.48 0.17 7.79
N ALA A 51 1.15 -1.07 8.18
CA ALA A 51 1.58 -2.27 7.45
C ALA A 51 0.99 -2.32 6.03
N ILE A 52 -0.28 -1.94 5.87
CA ILE A 52 -0.93 -1.89 4.55
C ILE A 52 -0.33 -0.79 3.67
N VAL A 53 0.02 0.37 4.22
CA VAL A 53 0.74 1.44 3.48
C VAL A 53 2.09 0.95 2.97
N GLN A 54 2.86 0.25 3.81
CA GLN A 54 4.13 -0.32 3.38
C GLN A 54 3.95 -1.41 2.33
N ALA A 55 2.91 -2.23 2.43
CA ALA A 55 2.62 -3.23 1.42
C ALA A 55 2.15 -2.59 0.10
N HIS A 56 1.31 -1.54 0.17
CA HIS A 56 0.88 -0.76 -0.98
C HIS A 56 2.09 -0.25 -1.78
N ARG A 57 3.09 0.31 -1.09
CA ARG A 57 4.36 0.76 -1.72
C ARG A 57 4.97 -0.28 -2.65
N PHE A 58 5.00 -1.55 -2.22
CA PHE A 58 5.59 -2.63 -3.02
C PHE A 58 4.60 -3.25 -4.02
N ILE A 59 3.32 -3.34 -3.68
CA ILE A 59 2.27 -3.89 -4.55
C ILE A 59 2.17 -3.09 -5.86
N PHE A 60 2.35 -1.77 -5.79
CA PHE A 60 2.25 -0.87 -6.93
C PHE A 60 3.61 -0.46 -7.54
N ASP A 61 4.74 -0.99 -7.04
CA ASP A 61 6.06 -0.77 -7.67
C ASP A 61 6.25 -1.76 -8.82
N THR A 62 6.38 -1.27 -10.05
CA THR A 62 6.53 -2.10 -11.26
C THR A 62 7.79 -2.96 -11.28
N ARG A 63 8.75 -2.69 -10.39
CA ARG A 63 10.00 -3.47 -10.26
C ARG A 63 9.88 -4.63 -9.27
N ASP A 64 8.83 -4.67 -8.45
CA ASP A 64 8.63 -5.72 -7.46
C ASP A 64 7.91 -6.93 -8.09
N GLN A 65 8.45 -8.12 -7.88
CA GLN A 65 7.92 -9.37 -8.44
C GLN A 65 7.00 -10.14 -7.48
N ALA A 66 6.92 -9.73 -6.22
CA ALA A 66 6.17 -10.42 -5.17
C ALA A 66 4.85 -9.70 -4.82
N GLY A 67 4.29 -8.95 -5.76
CA GLY A 67 3.04 -8.23 -5.59
C GLY A 67 1.84 -9.16 -5.33
N LYS A 68 1.80 -10.32 -6.01
CA LYS A 68 0.71 -11.31 -5.85
C LYS A 68 0.74 -11.97 -4.47
N GLU A 69 1.92 -12.32 -3.99
CA GLU A 69 2.14 -12.89 -2.66
C GLU A 69 1.68 -11.91 -1.57
N ARG A 70 2.02 -10.62 -1.70
CA ARG A 70 1.56 -9.57 -0.77
C ARG A 70 0.04 -9.40 -0.80
N LEU A 71 -0.56 -9.39 -1.99
CA LEU A 71 -2.03 -9.32 -2.13
C LEU A 71 -2.71 -10.54 -1.48
N ASN A 72 -2.14 -11.75 -1.62
CA ASN A 72 -2.66 -12.95 -0.98
C ASN A 72 -2.63 -12.83 0.55
N ILE A 73 -1.49 -12.42 1.13
CA ILE A 73 -1.36 -12.20 2.58
C ILE A 73 -2.38 -11.16 3.06
N LEU A 74 -2.52 -10.05 2.34
CA LEU A 74 -3.45 -8.98 2.71
C LEU A 74 -4.92 -9.33 2.47
N SER A 75 -5.21 -10.38 1.68
CA SER A 75 -6.57 -10.88 1.43
C SER A 75 -7.11 -11.74 2.58
N GLU A 76 -6.27 -12.13 3.53
CA GLU A 76 -6.69 -12.89 4.71
C GLU A 76 -7.67 -12.10 5.60
N PRO A 77 -8.47 -12.78 6.46
CA PRO A 77 -9.48 -12.12 7.30
C PRO A 77 -8.96 -10.99 8.19
N ASN A 78 -7.67 -11.03 8.53
CA ASN A 78 -7.00 -10.04 9.37
C ASN A 78 -6.16 -9.02 8.58
N GLY A 79 -6.18 -9.10 7.24
CA GLY A 79 -5.60 -8.13 6.32
C GLY A 79 -6.51 -6.93 6.10
N VAL A 80 -6.71 -6.51 4.84
CA VAL A 80 -7.44 -5.27 4.51
C VAL A 80 -8.92 -5.27 4.92
N TRP A 81 -9.53 -6.44 5.11
CA TRP A 81 -10.97 -6.59 5.36
C TRP A 81 -11.42 -6.13 6.75
N ARG A 82 -10.49 -5.98 7.70
CA ARG A 82 -10.79 -5.40 9.02
C ARG A 82 -10.93 -3.88 8.97
N CYS A 83 -10.43 -3.21 7.93
CA CYS A 83 -10.61 -1.78 7.78
C CYS A 83 -12.09 -1.44 7.54
N ARG A 84 -12.70 -0.74 8.50
CA ARG A 84 -14.08 -0.24 8.46
C ARG A 84 -14.22 1.17 7.90
N THR A 85 -13.20 1.69 7.22
CA THR A 85 -13.25 3.00 6.56
C THR A 85 -13.63 4.13 7.54
N ILE A 86 -13.00 4.11 8.73
CA ILE A 86 -13.23 5.06 9.83
C ILE A 86 -12.52 6.40 9.58
N PHE A 87 -11.53 6.42 8.68
CA PHE A 87 -10.69 7.57 8.33
C PHE A 87 -9.74 8.11 9.40
N ASN A 88 -9.80 7.70 10.68
CA ASN A 88 -8.87 8.18 11.72
C ASN A 88 -7.36 8.11 11.35
N CYS A 89 -6.96 7.19 10.47
CA CYS A 89 -5.57 7.01 10.07
C CYS A 89 -5.04 8.13 9.18
N THR A 90 -5.87 8.70 8.28
CA THR A 90 -5.46 9.77 7.35
C THR A 90 -5.10 11.08 8.09
N PRO A 91 -5.99 11.69 8.91
CA PRO A 91 -5.67 12.94 9.61
C PRO A 91 -4.64 12.73 10.74
N ALA A 92 -4.42 11.50 11.20
CA ALA A 92 -3.38 11.20 12.18
C ALA A 92 -1.98 11.08 11.56
N CYS A 93 -1.85 11.03 10.23
CA CYS A 93 -0.56 10.85 9.58
C CYS A 93 0.23 12.17 9.57
N PRO A 94 1.40 12.28 10.24
CA PRO A 94 2.20 13.50 10.25
C PRO A 94 2.93 13.77 8.93
N ARG A 95 2.78 12.87 7.96
CA ARG A 95 3.37 12.95 6.61
C ARG A 95 2.31 13.17 5.54
N GLU A 96 1.06 13.40 5.95
CA GLU A 96 -0.06 13.72 5.08
C GLU A 96 -0.32 12.64 4.02
N ILE A 97 -0.03 11.38 4.35
CA ILE A 97 -0.31 10.24 3.49
C ILE A 97 -1.82 9.99 3.49
N GLU A 98 -2.39 9.77 2.30
CA GLU A 98 -3.79 9.40 2.13
C GLU A 98 -4.02 7.92 2.50
N VAL A 99 -3.84 7.59 3.79
CA VAL A 99 -3.79 6.19 4.29
C VAL A 99 -5.05 5.40 3.95
N THR A 100 -6.23 6.02 4.07
CA THR A 100 -7.50 5.35 3.74
C THR A 100 -7.62 5.06 2.24
N LYS A 101 -7.12 5.96 1.38
CA LYS A 101 -7.06 5.77 -0.08
C LYS A 101 -6.16 4.58 -0.42
N ALA A 102 -4.95 4.53 0.13
CA ALA A 102 -4.02 3.41 -0.09
C ALA A 102 -4.61 2.05 0.32
N ILE A 103 -5.31 1.98 1.47
CA ILE A 103 -6.03 0.74 1.88
C ILE A 103 -7.14 0.40 0.86
N GLY A 104 -7.85 1.40 0.36
CA GLY A 104 -8.86 1.25 -0.69
C GLY A 104 -8.29 0.69 -1.99
N GLU A 105 -7.16 1.22 -2.45
CA GLU A 105 -6.46 0.76 -3.67
C GLU A 105 -6.02 -0.70 -3.54
N VAL A 106 -5.49 -1.11 -2.38
CA VAL A 106 -5.19 -2.53 -2.14
C VAL A 106 -6.45 -3.40 -2.16
N LYS A 107 -7.56 -2.96 -1.53
CA LYS A 107 -8.85 -3.68 -1.60
C LYS A 107 -9.33 -3.84 -3.05
N LEU A 108 -9.19 -2.79 -3.86
CA LEU A 108 -9.54 -2.82 -5.28
C LEU A 108 -8.64 -3.77 -6.05
N ALA A 109 -7.33 -3.77 -5.80
CA ALA A 109 -6.39 -4.67 -6.44
C ALA A 109 -6.69 -6.14 -6.13
N ILE A 110 -7.00 -6.47 -4.86
CA ILE A 110 -7.43 -7.81 -4.47
C ILE A 110 -8.73 -8.20 -5.19
N ARG A 111 -9.73 -7.31 -5.19
CA ARG A 111 -11.04 -7.59 -5.83
C ARG A 111 -10.93 -7.77 -7.35
N LYS A 112 -10.08 -6.97 -8.01
CA LYS A 112 -9.85 -7.04 -9.46
C LYS A 112 -8.86 -8.16 -9.85
N GLY A 113 -8.09 -8.69 -8.91
CA GLY A 113 -7.00 -9.63 -9.17
C GLY A 113 -5.82 -9.03 -9.96
N THR A 114 -5.72 -7.70 -10.02
CA THR A 114 -4.68 -6.97 -10.76
C THR A 114 -4.45 -5.59 -10.17
N THR A 115 -3.22 -5.09 -10.26
CA THR A 115 -2.85 -3.72 -9.90
C THR A 115 -3.02 -2.75 -11.07
N LYS A 116 -3.08 -3.26 -12.31
CA LYS A 116 -3.21 -2.44 -13.53
C LYS A 116 -4.55 -1.71 -13.56
N GLY A 117 -4.50 -0.40 -13.73
CA GLY A 117 -5.69 0.45 -13.82
C GLY A 117 -6.51 0.53 -12.53
N VAL A 118 -5.94 0.14 -11.39
CA VAL A 118 -6.50 0.45 -10.06
C VAL A 118 -6.27 1.93 -9.75
N ILE A 119 -5.07 2.41 -10.03
CA ILE A 119 -4.65 3.80 -9.88
C ILE A 119 -4.38 4.33 -11.29
N GLN A 120 -4.96 5.47 -11.63
CA GLN A 120 -4.71 6.14 -12.89
C GLN A 120 -3.77 7.33 -12.66
N PRO A 121 -2.63 7.43 -13.37
CA PRO A 121 -1.68 8.53 -13.16
C PRO A 121 -2.30 9.92 -13.25
N HIS A 122 -3.25 10.12 -14.17
CA HIS A 122 -3.95 11.40 -14.34
C HIS A 122 -4.91 11.77 -13.19
N GLU A 123 -5.20 10.83 -12.28
CA GLU A 123 -6.01 11.03 -11.07
C GLU A 123 -5.13 11.23 -9.81
N ILE A 124 -3.80 11.15 -9.94
CA ILE A 124 -2.83 11.44 -8.90
C ILE A 124 -2.58 12.96 -8.94
N ALA A 125 -3.47 13.70 -8.30
CA ALA A 125 -3.39 15.16 -8.17
C ALA A 125 -2.14 15.61 -7.41
#